data_AF-A0A6J3R310-F1
#
_entry.id   AF-A0A6J3R310-F1
#
_cell.length_a   1.000
_cell.length_b   1.000
_cell.length_c   1.000
_cell.angle_alpha   90.00
_cell.angle_beta   90.00
_cell.angle_gamma   90.00
#
_symmetry.space_group_name_H-M   'P 1'
#
loop_
_entity.id
_entity.type
_entity.pdbx_description
1 polymer ?
#
loop_
_entity_poly.entity_id
_entity_poly.type
_entity_poly.pdbx_seq_one_letter_code
_entity_poly.pdbx_strand_id
1 'polypeptide(L)'
;MTSPRERGADLARFYTVTEPQRHPRGYTVYKVTARVVSRRNPEDVQEIIVWKRYSDFKKLHKELWQIHKNLFRRSELFPPFAKGIVFGRFDETVIEERRQCAEDLLQFSANIPALYNSKQLEDFFKGGIINDGSELIGPVEAYSDSLIDSFPECTTEGFSSDSDLISLTVDVESLAELDDGMASNQNSPIRTFGLSLSSDSSALGAVASDSEQSKTEEERESRGLFPGSLKSKLGKRDYLEKAGELIKLALKKEEEDDYEAASDFYRKGVDLLLEGVQGESSPTRREAVKRRTAEYLMRAESLSSLYVKPQLDDVSQPPGSLSSRPPWNLRSPAEELKAFRVLGVIDKVLLVMDTRTEQTFILKGLRKSSEYSRNRKTIIPRCVPNMVCLHKYIISEESVFLVLQHVEGGKLWSYIRHIQLTYFSRWSEVEDSCDSDAVERMYCAPEVGAITEETEACDWWSLGAVLFELLTGKTLVECHPAGINTHTTLNMPECVSEEARSLIQQLLQFNPVERLGAGVAGVEDIKSHPFFTPVDWAELMR
;
A
#
# COMPACT_ATOMS: atom_id res chain seq x y z
N MET A 1 0.76 42.04 9.43
CA MET A 1 0.25 42.10 8.05
C MET A 1 1.45 42.26 7.12
N THR A 2 1.88 41.18 6.48
CA THR A 2 2.96 41.21 5.46
C THR A 2 2.42 41.74 4.13
N SER A 3 3.29 42.35 3.34
CA SER A 3 2.94 43.05 2.11
C SER A 3 2.55 42.08 0.98
N PRO A 4 1.77 42.51 -0.03
CA PRO A 4 1.49 41.69 -1.21
C PRO A 4 2.75 41.25 -1.98
N ARG A 5 3.87 41.98 -1.85
CA ARG A 5 5.16 41.62 -2.45
C ARG A 5 5.83 40.42 -1.78
N GLU A 6 5.64 40.22 -0.48
CA GLU A 6 6.25 39.09 0.24
C GLU A 6 5.53 37.77 -0.06
N ARG A 7 4.20 37.79 -0.26
CA ARG A 7 3.42 36.60 -0.65
C ARG A 7 3.89 35.95 -1.95
N GLY A 8 4.52 36.71 -2.86
CA GLY A 8 5.06 36.17 -4.12
C GLY A 8 6.37 35.40 -3.97
N ALA A 9 7.09 35.54 -2.85
CA ALA A 9 8.39 34.88 -2.62
C ALA A 9 8.27 33.51 -1.94
N ASP A 10 7.18 33.30 -1.19
CA ASP A 10 6.91 32.03 -0.48
C ASP A 10 6.29 30.96 -1.39
N LEU A 11 5.93 31.28 -2.63
CA LEU A 11 5.36 30.32 -3.59
C LEU A 11 6.41 29.87 -4.61
N ALA A 12 6.64 28.56 -4.70
CA ALA A 12 7.33 27.94 -5.82
C ALA A 12 6.32 27.62 -6.94
N ARG A 13 6.78 27.68 -8.20
CA ARG A 13 5.98 27.29 -9.37
C ARG A 13 6.75 26.26 -10.17
N PHE A 14 6.06 25.20 -10.55
CA PHE A 14 6.59 24.12 -11.37
C PHE A 14 5.65 23.91 -12.55
N TYR A 15 6.22 23.68 -13.74
CA TYR A 15 5.46 23.54 -14.97
C TYR A 15 5.83 22.23 -15.64
N THR A 16 4.82 21.46 -16.05
CA THR A 16 5.02 20.31 -16.91
C THR A 16 4.25 20.47 -18.22
N VAL A 17 4.84 19.98 -19.31
CA VAL A 17 4.19 19.95 -20.64
C VAL A 17 4.17 18.51 -21.11
N THR A 18 2.98 17.90 -21.17
CA THR A 18 2.76 16.47 -21.39
C THR A 18 1.64 16.21 -22.40
N GLU A 19 1.32 14.93 -22.62
CA GLU A 19 0.15 14.45 -23.39
C GLU A 19 -0.05 15.19 -24.73
N PRO A 20 0.88 15.04 -25.69
CA PRO A 20 0.72 15.64 -27.02
C PRO A 20 -0.42 14.96 -27.78
N GLN A 21 -1.56 15.64 -27.89
CA GLN A 21 -2.75 15.11 -28.56
C GLN A 21 -3.01 15.78 -29.92
N ARG A 22 -3.53 15.01 -30.88
CA ARG A 22 -3.91 15.52 -32.20
C ARG A 22 -5.34 16.05 -32.18
N HIS A 23 -5.49 17.37 -32.17
CA HIS A 23 -6.79 18.03 -32.20
C HIS A 23 -7.50 17.80 -33.56
N PRO A 24 -8.83 17.56 -33.61
CA PRO A 24 -9.58 17.29 -34.84
C PRO A 24 -9.40 18.35 -35.94
N ARG A 25 -9.21 19.62 -35.55
CA ARG A 25 -8.89 20.76 -36.44
C ARG A 25 -7.45 20.74 -37.02
N GLY A 26 -6.71 19.64 -36.91
CA GLY A 26 -5.45 19.43 -37.61
C GLY A 26 -4.23 20.14 -37.01
N TYR A 27 -4.11 20.18 -35.68
CA TYR A 27 -2.93 20.67 -34.96
C TYR A 27 -2.68 19.88 -33.67
N THR A 28 -1.44 19.87 -33.17
CA THR A 28 -1.09 19.29 -31.88
C THR A 28 -1.43 20.26 -30.75
N VAL A 29 -2.08 19.75 -29.70
CA VAL A 29 -2.23 20.40 -28.39
C VAL A 29 -1.41 19.64 -27.35
N TYR A 30 -1.01 20.32 -26.29
CA TYR A 30 -0.27 19.78 -25.17
C TYR A 30 -1.02 20.13 -23.89
N LYS A 31 -1.04 19.21 -22.94
CA LYS A 31 -1.46 19.49 -21.57
C LYS A 31 -0.36 20.27 -20.88
N VAL A 32 -0.71 21.41 -20.29
CA VAL A 32 0.20 22.23 -19.50
C VAL A 32 -0.34 22.28 -18.08
N THR A 33 0.43 21.74 -17.15
CA THR A 33 0.09 21.72 -15.75
C THR A 33 1.00 22.68 -15.00
N ALA A 34 0.43 23.70 -14.38
CA ALA A 34 1.12 24.60 -13.47
C ALA A 34 0.82 24.20 -12.02
N ARG A 35 1.86 23.87 -11.25
CA ARG A 35 1.79 23.52 -9.84
C ARG A 35 2.37 24.66 -9.02
N VAL A 36 1.53 25.31 -8.23
CA VAL A 36 1.93 26.40 -7.33
C VAL A 36 1.95 25.83 -5.91
N VAL A 37 3.13 25.78 -5.29
CA VAL A 37 3.35 25.12 -4.00
C VAL A 37 3.91 26.13 -3.00
N SER A 38 3.38 26.18 -1.79
CA SER A 38 3.99 26.97 -0.72
C SER A 38 5.31 26.34 -0.25
N ARG A 39 6.39 27.14 -0.29
CA ARG A 39 7.72 26.77 0.22
C ARG A 39 7.76 26.58 1.74
N ARG A 40 6.72 27.04 2.46
CA ARG A 40 6.59 26.95 3.93
C ARG A 40 5.53 25.95 4.39
N ASN A 41 4.60 25.58 3.51
CA ASN A 41 3.56 24.61 3.80
C ASN A 41 3.38 23.70 2.57
N PRO A 42 4.08 22.56 2.50
CA PRO A 42 3.98 21.61 1.37
C PRO A 42 2.56 21.09 1.07
N GLU A 43 1.61 21.28 1.99
CA GLU A 43 0.18 20.96 1.80
C GLU A 43 -0.58 22.01 0.97
N ASP A 44 -0.14 23.29 0.96
CA ASP A 44 -0.76 24.34 0.13
C ASP A 44 -0.30 24.19 -1.33
N VAL A 45 -0.97 23.30 -2.07
CA VAL A 45 -0.72 23.02 -3.49
C VAL A 45 -1.94 23.38 -4.32
N GLN A 46 -1.77 24.31 -5.26
CA GLN A 46 -2.75 24.59 -6.31
C GLN A 46 -2.26 24.07 -7.66
N GLU A 47 -3.10 23.31 -8.36
CA GLU A 47 -2.81 22.81 -9.70
C GLU A 47 -3.74 23.44 -10.74
N ILE A 48 -3.17 23.96 -11.82
CA ILE A 48 -3.91 24.62 -12.91
C ILE A 48 -3.57 23.91 -14.22
N ILE A 49 -4.57 23.31 -14.86
CA ILE A 49 -4.40 22.56 -16.11
C ILE A 49 -5.01 23.34 -17.28
N VAL A 50 -4.22 23.56 -18.33
CA VAL A 50 -4.67 24.12 -19.62
C VAL A 50 -4.19 23.31 -20.81
N TRP A 51 -5.03 23.20 -21.83
CA TRP A 51 -4.65 22.63 -23.13
C TRP A 51 -4.25 23.75 -24.11
N LYS A 52 -3.04 23.68 -24.65
CA LYS A 52 -2.47 24.74 -25.50
C LYS A 52 -1.84 24.18 -26.76
N ARG A 53 -1.98 24.88 -27.89
CA ARG A 53 -1.34 24.52 -29.16
C ARG A 53 0.01 25.24 -29.28
N TYR A 54 0.92 24.68 -30.06
CA TYR A 54 2.30 25.18 -30.15
C TYR A 54 2.42 26.69 -30.47
N SER A 55 1.49 27.26 -31.24
CA SER A 55 1.50 28.70 -31.53
C SER A 55 1.27 29.59 -30.32
N ASP A 56 0.60 29.09 -29.29
CA ASP A 56 0.27 29.84 -28.08
C ASP A 56 1.54 30.03 -27.25
N PHE A 57 2.35 28.97 -27.12
CA PHE A 57 3.69 29.05 -26.56
C PHE A 57 4.61 29.95 -27.40
N LYS A 58 4.54 29.92 -28.74
CA LYS A 58 5.30 30.87 -29.58
C LYS A 58 4.91 32.33 -29.33
N LYS A 59 3.64 32.61 -29.05
CA LYS A 59 3.17 33.94 -28.65
C LYS A 59 3.72 34.31 -27.27
N LEU A 60 3.56 33.43 -26.29
CA LEU A 60 4.08 33.61 -24.93
C LEU A 60 5.61 33.82 -24.91
N HIS A 61 6.37 33.02 -25.67
CA HIS A 61 7.83 33.14 -25.83
C HIS A 61 8.23 34.56 -26.27
N LYS A 62 7.59 35.06 -27.34
CA LYS A 62 7.83 36.41 -27.86
C LYS A 62 7.47 37.49 -26.84
N GLU A 63 6.40 37.30 -26.08
CA GLU A 63 5.93 38.24 -25.06
C GLU A 63 6.86 38.28 -23.84
N LEU A 64 7.18 37.12 -23.25
CA LEU A 64 8.13 36.99 -22.14
C LEU A 64 9.54 37.45 -22.54
N TRP A 65 9.98 37.19 -23.77
CA TRP A 65 11.26 37.68 -24.27
C TRP A 65 11.36 39.21 -24.26
N GLN A 66 10.29 39.94 -24.60
CA GLN A 66 10.30 41.40 -24.54
C GLN A 66 10.40 41.91 -23.09
N ILE A 67 9.67 41.27 -22.16
CA ILE A 67 9.77 41.60 -20.73
C ILE A 67 11.20 41.36 -20.22
N HIS A 68 11.73 40.16 -20.46
CA HIS A 68 13.09 39.77 -20.09
C HIS A 68 14.15 40.71 -20.68
N LYS A 69 14.08 40.99 -21.99
CA LYS A 69 15.00 41.90 -22.69
C LYS A 69 15.02 43.31 -22.10
N ASN A 70 13.86 43.83 -21.71
CA ASN A 70 13.75 45.17 -21.11
C ASN A 70 14.39 45.23 -19.71
N LEU A 71 14.36 44.12 -18.96
CA LEU A 71 14.92 43.99 -17.62
C LEU A 71 16.44 43.75 -17.64
N PHE A 72 16.89 42.72 -18.37
CA PHE A 72 18.24 42.17 -18.24
C PHE A 72 19.26 42.68 -19.26
N ARG A 73 18.85 43.48 -20.26
CA ARG A 73 19.73 44.23 -21.20
C ARG A 73 20.96 43.48 -21.77
N ARG A 74 20.88 42.13 -21.92
CA ARG A 74 21.89 41.16 -22.42
C ARG A 74 22.76 40.41 -21.39
N SER A 75 22.49 40.44 -20.08
CA SER A 75 23.28 39.64 -19.12
C SER A 75 22.94 38.15 -19.09
N GLU A 76 21.67 37.79 -19.25
CA GLU A 76 21.17 36.40 -19.18
C GLU A 76 20.68 35.90 -20.55
N LEU A 77 20.89 34.62 -20.82
CA LEU A 77 20.44 33.95 -22.04
C LEU A 77 18.97 33.54 -21.88
N PHE A 78 18.11 34.04 -22.77
CA PHE A 78 16.71 33.62 -22.83
C PHE A 78 16.58 32.28 -23.60
N PRO A 79 15.70 31.35 -23.18
CA PRO A 79 15.59 30.03 -23.82
C PRO A 79 15.37 30.10 -25.34
N PRO A 80 16.09 29.29 -26.13
CA PRO A 80 15.80 29.12 -27.55
C PRO A 80 14.40 28.49 -27.74
N PHE A 81 13.82 28.66 -28.92
CA PHE A 81 12.51 28.10 -29.24
C PHE A 81 12.52 27.51 -30.64
N ALA A 82 11.97 26.30 -30.79
CA ALA A 82 11.99 25.59 -32.06
C ALA A 82 11.26 26.38 -33.16
N LYS A 83 11.75 26.22 -34.40
CA LYS A 83 11.17 26.94 -35.56
C LYS A 83 9.84 26.30 -35.95
N GLY A 84 8.97 27.10 -36.56
CA GLY A 84 7.69 26.58 -37.04
C GLY A 84 7.89 25.79 -38.33
N ILE A 85 7.91 24.45 -38.23
CA ILE A 85 7.97 23.55 -39.39
C ILE A 85 6.54 23.17 -39.82
N VAL A 86 6.25 23.26 -41.12
CA VAL A 86 4.93 22.99 -41.71
C VAL A 86 4.81 21.53 -42.19
N PHE A 87 5.82 21.04 -42.90
CA PHE A 87 6.00 19.62 -43.21
C PHE A 87 6.62 18.90 -42.01
N GLY A 88 6.36 17.60 -41.84
CA GLY A 88 6.83 16.84 -40.66
C GLY A 88 6.29 17.33 -39.31
N ARG A 89 5.27 18.20 -39.29
CA ARG A 89 4.79 18.87 -38.07
C ARG A 89 4.11 17.95 -37.05
N PHE A 90 3.92 16.67 -37.41
CA PHE A 90 3.31 15.61 -36.60
C PHE A 90 4.30 14.47 -36.30
N ASP A 91 5.56 14.60 -36.74
CA ASP A 91 6.59 13.60 -36.49
C ASP A 91 6.93 13.61 -34.99
N GLU A 92 7.11 12.44 -34.37
CA GLU A 92 7.30 12.33 -32.90
C GLU A 92 8.45 13.20 -32.40
N THR A 93 9.57 13.20 -33.13
CA THR A 93 10.75 14.03 -32.83
C THR A 93 10.45 15.54 -32.83
N VAL A 94 9.61 16.00 -33.75
CA VAL A 94 9.20 17.41 -33.87
C VAL A 94 8.15 17.78 -32.81
N ILE A 95 7.30 16.82 -32.41
CA ILE A 95 6.37 17.01 -31.28
C ILE A 95 7.17 17.12 -29.97
N GLU A 96 8.16 16.26 -29.77
CA GLU A 96 8.97 16.21 -28.56
C GLU A 96 9.90 17.42 -28.43
N GLU A 97 10.58 17.85 -29.51
CA GLU A 97 11.37 19.10 -29.52
C GLU A 97 10.51 20.31 -29.11
N ARG A 98 9.25 20.35 -29.58
CA ARG A 98 8.29 21.41 -29.26
C ARG A 98 7.78 21.34 -27.82
N ARG A 99 7.60 20.14 -27.29
CA ARG A 99 7.20 19.88 -25.90
C ARG A 99 8.31 20.35 -24.95
N GLN A 100 9.55 19.92 -25.19
CA GLN A 100 10.71 20.31 -24.38
C GLN A 100 10.94 21.82 -24.39
N CYS A 101 11.00 22.47 -25.56
CA CYS A 101 11.26 23.92 -25.60
C CYS A 101 10.13 24.75 -24.97
N ALA A 102 8.90 24.22 -24.95
CA ALA A 102 7.76 24.83 -24.26
C ALA A 102 7.86 24.69 -22.73
N GLU A 103 8.31 23.55 -22.23
CA GLU A 103 8.57 23.30 -20.81
C GLU A 103 9.75 24.14 -20.30
N ASP A 104 10.87 24.16 -21.03
CA ASP A 104 12.06 24.95 -20.71
C ASP A 104 11.73 26.44 -20.56
N LEU A 105 10.88 26.98 -21.44
CA LEU A 105 10.40 28.36 -21.39
C LEU A 105 9.60 28.64 -20.10
N LEU A 106 8.69 27.74 -19.73
CA LEU A 106 7.86 27.90 -18.54
C LEU A 106 8.69 27.76 -17.26
N GLN A 107 9.59 26.77 -17.19
CA GLN A 107 10.54 26.58 -16.09
C GLN A 107 11.50 27.77 -15.94
N PHE A 108 12.00 28.33 -17.05
CA PHE A 108 12.76 29.58 -17.02
C PHE A 108 11.93 30.75 -16.44
N SER A 109 10.65 30.86 -16.82
CA SER A 109 9.76 31.90 -16.30
C SER A 109 9.49 31.78 -14.79
N ALA A 110 9.47 30.55 -14.25
CA ALA A 110 9.26 30.26 -12.83
C ALA A 110 10.32 30.90 -11.91
N ASN A 111 11.54 31.06 -12.41
CA ASN A 111 12.68 31.57 -11.64
C ASN A 111 12.79 33.11 -11.66
N ILE A 112 12.01 33.81 -12.49
CA ILE A 112 12.12 35.27 -12.67
C ILE A 112 10.81 35.96 -12.23
N PRO A 113 10.79 36.70 -11.11
CA PRO A 113 9.58 37.34 -10.56
C PRO A 113 8.83 38.28 -11.50
N ALA A 114 9.50 38.89 -12.46
CA ALA A 114 8.85 39.75 -13.45
C ALA A 114 8.19 38.97 -14.61
N LEU A 115 8.56 37.70 -14.81
CA LEU A 115 7.95 36.82 -15.82
C LEU A 115 6.79 36.04 -15.21
N TYR A 116 6.95 35.43 -14.02
CA TYR A 116 5.87 34.64 -13.42
C TYR A 116 4.69 35.48 -12.90
N ASN A 117 4.92 36.75 -12.55
CA ASN A 117 3.84 37.70 -12.20
C ASN A 117 3.39 38.52 -13.43
N SER A 118 3.77 38.14 -14.65
CA SER A 118 3.37 38.86 -15.85
C SER A 118 1.93 38.53 -16.24
N LYS A 119 1.19 39.56 -16.68
CA LYS A 119 -0.17 39.39 -17.20
C LYS A 119 -0.21 38.41 -18.39
N GLN A 120 0.88 38.32 -19.15
CA GLN A 120 0.98 37.43 -20.30
C GLN A 120 1.00 35.95 -19.91
N LEU A 121 1.62 35.62 -18.77
CA LEU A 121 1.55 34.27 -18.21
C LEU A 121 0.20 34.00 -17.54
N GLU A 122 -0.40 34.99 -16.87
CA GLU A 122 -1.76 34.92 -16.33
C GLU A 122 -2.81 34.66 -17.44
N ASP A 123 -2.80 35.46 -18.51
CA ASP A 123 -3.66 35.29 -19.68
C ASP A 123 -3.37 33.95 -20.43
N PHE A 124 -2.18 33.37 -20.28
CA PHE A 124 -1.88 32.03 -20.80
C PHE A 124 -2.59 30.94 -19.99
N PHE A 125 -2.58 30.99 -18.65
CA PHE A 125 -3.29 30.01 -17.81
C PHE A 125 -4.79 30.30 -17.62
N LYS A 126 -5.28 31.45 -18.11
CA LYS A 126 -6.69 31.84 -18.04
C LYS A 126 -7.64 30.80 -18.67
N GLY A 127 -8.69 30.47 -17.93
CA GLY A 127 -9.67 29.46 -18.31
C GLY A 127 -9.19 28.02 -18.09
N GLY A 128 -8.08 27.82 -17.37
CA GLY A 128 -7.67 26.50 -16.89
C GLY A 128 -8.59 25.94 -15.83
N ILE A 129 -8.60 24.61 -15.74
CA ILE A 129 -9.25 23.89 -14.65
C ILE A 129 -8.33 24.02 -13.43
N ILE A 130 -8.88 24.53 -12.33
CA ILE A 130 -8.18 24.65 -11.04
C ILE A 130 -8.58 23.43 -10.20
N ASN A 131 -7.59 22.63 -9.83
CA ASN A 131 -7.75 21.52 -8.90
C ASN A 131 -7.17 21.96 -7.55
N ASP A 132 -8.04 22.10 -6.54
CA ASP A 132 -7.64 22.39 -5.15
C ASP A 132 -7.12 21.12 -4.43
N GLY A 133 -7.30 19.94 -5.03
CA GLY A 133 -6.49 18.74 -4.73
C GLY A 133 -5.61 18.40 -5.92
N SER A 134 -4.31 18.71 -5.83
CA SER A 134 -3.34 18.31 -6.85
C SER A 134 -3.05 16.81 -6.78
N GLU A 135 -2.71 16.20 -7.93
CA GLU A 135 -2.14 14.85 -8.00
C GLU A 135 -0.95 14.61 -7.05
N LEU A 136 -0.29 15.68 -6.58
CA LEU A 136 0.80 15.66 -5.58
C LEU A 136 0.37 15.21 -4.18
N ILE A 137 -0.92 15.37 -3.85
CA ILE A 137 -1.51 14.98 -2.56
C ILE A 137 -2.51 13.83 -2.74
N GLY A 138 -2.97 13.57 -3.96
CA GLY A 138 -3.88 12.47 -4.30
C GLY A 138 -5.11 13.00 -5.04
N PRO A 139 -5.87 12.11 -5.72
CA PRO A 139 -7.10 12.52 -6.38
C PRO A 139 -8.10 13.12 -5.39
N VAL A 140 -8.92 14.06 -5.86
CA VAL A 140 -10.13 14.48 -5.16
C VAL A 140 -11.16 13.37 -5.35
N GLU A 141 -11.91 13.02 -4.30
CA GLU A 141 -13.06 12.11 -4.40
C GLU A 141 -13.96 12.56 -5.56
N ALA A 142 -14.08 11.72 -6.59
CA ALA A 142 -15.07 11.92 -7.61
C ALA A 142 -16.42 11.58 -6.99
N TYR A 143 -17.25 12.59 -6.73
CA TYR A 143 -18.65 12.38 -6.33
C TYR A 143 -19.36 11.56 -7.43
N SER A 144 -19.44 10.24 -7.21
CA SER A 144 -20.08 9.26 -8.08
C SER A 144 -21.60 9.29 -7.87
N ASP A 145 -22.17 10.47 -8.09
CA ASP A 145 -23.62 10.74 -7.96
C ASP A 145 -24.38 10.23 -9.21
N SER A 146 -24.21 8.93 -9.50
CA SER A 146 -24.89 8.23 -10.59
C SER A 146 -25.00 6.71 -10.39
N LEU A 147 -25.41 6.27 -9.20
CA LEU A 147 -26.16 5.01 -9.08
C LEU A 147 -27.65 5.29 -9.29
N ILE A 148 -28.01 5.57 -10.55
CA ILE A 148 -29.39 5.44 -11.03
C ILE A 148 -29.44 4.27 -11.99
N ASP A 149 -30.20 3.27 -11.57
CA ASP A 149 -30.50 2.05 -12.29
C ASP A 149 -31.05 2.35 -13.70
N SER A 150 -30.44 1.75 -14.73
CA SER A 150 -30.81 1.93 -16.13
C SER A 150 -30.29 0.77 -16.98
N PHE A 151 -30.93 -0.39 -16.80
CA PHE A 151 -30.80 -1.51 -17.73
C PHE A 151 -31.12 -1.06 -19.17
N PRO A 152 -30.25 -1.33 -20.16
CA PRO A 152 -30.58 -1.10 -21.56
C PRO A 152 -31.46 -2.26 -22.07
N GLU A 153 -32.77 -2.02 -22.18
CA GLU A 153 -33.66 -2.93 -22.91
C GLU A 153 -33.25 -3.00 -24.38
N CYS A 154 -33.09 -4.23 -24.88
CA CYS A 154 -32.68 -4.49 -26.26
C CYS A 154 -33.84 -4.17 -27.22
N THR A 155 -33.63 -3.19 -28.12
CA THR A 155 -34.56 -2.90 -29.20
C THR A 155 -34.48 -4.00 -30.29
N THR A 156 -35.53 -4.81 -30.40
CA THR A 156 -35.81 -5.58 -31.63
C THR A 156 -37.15 -5.13 -32.22
N GLU A 157 -37.12 -4.71 -33.49
CA GLU A 157 -38.27 -4.15 -34.18
C GLU A 157 -39.29 -5.21 -34.63
N GLY A 158 -40.58 -4.89 -34.50
CA GLY A 158 -41.54 -5.07 -35.59
C GLY A 158 -42.41 -6.34 -35.61
N PHE A 159 -43.71 -6.10 -35.90
CA PHE A 159 -44.77 -7.07 -36.25
C PHE A 159 -45.28 -7.99 -35.10
N SER A 160 -46.56 -8.36 -35.00
CA SER A 160 -47.84 -7.81 -35.49
C SER A 160 -49.01 -8.58 -34.84
N SER A 161 -50.14 -7.92 -34.59
CA SER A 161 -51.49 -8.48 -34.30
C SER A 161 -51.73 -9.41 -33.08
N ASP A 162 -52.51 -8.85 -32.14
CA ASP A 162 -53.82 -9.34 -31.66
C ASP A 162 -54.00 -10.66 -30.87
N SER A 163 -54.99 -10.60 -29.96
CA SER A 163 -55.66 -11.69 -29.21
C SER A 163 -54.80 -12.49 -28.20
N ASP A 164 -55.27 -12.84 -26.99
CA ASP A 164 -56.60 -12.65 -26.40
C ASP A 164 -56.55 -12.59 -24.85
N LEU A 165 -57.64 -12.10 -24.26
CA LEU A 165 -57.90 -12.17 -22.81
C LEU A 165 -58.22 -13.60 -22.37
N ILE A 166 -57.92 -13.95 -21.11
CA ILE A 166 -58.88 -14.39 -20.06
C ILE A 166 -58.13 -15.02 -18.88
N SER A 167 -58.31 -14.43 -17.71
CA SER A 167 -58.08 -15.09 -16.41
C SER A 167 -59.25 -16.02 -16.11
N LEU A 168 -59.01 -17.24 -15.61
CA LEU A 168 -59.97 -17.92 -14.73
C LEU A 168 -59.31 -19.04 -13.88
N THR A 169 -59.99 -19.33 -12.77
CA THR A 169 -59.57 -20.09 -11.59
C THR A 169 -60.08 -21.54 -11.58
N VAL A 170 -59.90 -22.22 -10.42
CA VAL A 170 -60.56 -23.45 -9.91
C VAL A 170 -60.31 -24.78 -10.64
N ASP A 171 -60.19 -25.95 -10.01
CA ASP A 171 -59.88 -26.51 -8.68
C ASP A 171 -60.21 -28.03 -8.78
N VAL A 172 -59.90 -28.82 -7.75
CA VAL A 172 -60.51 -30.14 -7.41
C VAL A 172 -60.07 -31.41 -8.19
N GLU A 173 -59.04 -32.07 -7.63
CA GLU A 173 -59.11 -33.39 -6.93
C GLU A 173 -59.41 -34.73 -7.66
N SER A 174 -59.03 -35.83 -6.99
CA SER A 174 -59.29 -37.28 -7.25
C SER A 174 -58.32 -38.01 -8.21
N LEU A 175 -57.89 -39.26 -7.97
CA LEU A 175 -58.09 -40.20 -6.83
C LEU A 175 -57.07 -41.37 -6.88
N ALA A 176 -57.04 -42.18 -5.81
CA ALA A 176 -56.56 -43.58 -5.72
C ALA A 176 -55.04 -43.86 -5.96
N GLU A 177 -54.26 -44.13 -4.91
CA GLU A 177 -54.14 -45.40 -4.15
C GLU A 177 -53.14 -46.41 -4.78
N LEU A 178 -52.09 -46.75 -4.02
CA LEU A 178 -51.87 -48.12 -3.53
C LEU A 178 -50.90 -48.12 -2.33
N ASP A 179 -51.25 -48.92 -1.33
CA ASP A 179 -50.52 -49.17 -0.08
C ASP A 179 -49.52 -50.33 -0.26
N ASP A 180 -48.51 -50.41 0.60
CA ASP A 180 -48.18 -51.65 1.33
C ASP A 180 -47.04 -51.40 2.35
N GLY A 181 -47.43 -51.10 3.60
CA GLY A 181 -47.14 -52.04 4.68
C GLY A 181 -45.90 -51.85 5.58
N MET A 182 -46.17 -51.33 6.78
CA MET A 182 -45.57 -51.65 8.10
C MET A 182 -44.10 -51.21 8.39
N ALA A 183 -43.82 -50.31 9.36
CA ALA A 183 -44.08 -50.32 10.83
C ALA A 183 -43.08 -51.19 11.62
N SER A 184 -42.68 -50.90 12.87
CA SER A 184 -42.74 -49.72 13.77
C SER A 184 -41.76 -50.03 14.95
N ASN A 185 -41.41 -49.21 15.95
CA ASN A 185 -42.23 -48.37 16.82
C ASN A 185 -41.33 -47.46 17.70
N GLN A 186 -41.77 -46.21 17.90
CA GLN A 186 -41.97 -45.53 19.20
C GLN A 186 -40.87 -45.59 20.29
N ASN A 187 -40.33 -44.48 20.80
CA ASN A 187 -41.12 -43.42 21.46
C ASN A 187 -40.44 -42.04 21.46
N SER A 188 -41.20 -41.03 21.06
CA SER A 188 -41.02 -39.60 21.39
C SER A 188 -41.94 -39.30 22.64
N PRO A 189 -42.26 -38.06 23.09
CA PRO A 189 -41.93 -36.74 22.50
C PRO A 189 -41.76 -35.52 23.47
N ILE A 190 -41.50 -34.31 22.89
CA ILE A 190 -42.08 -32.98 23.27
C ILE A 190 -41.66 -32.36 24.65
N ARG A 191 -41.45 -31.05 24.87
CA ARG A 191 -41.35 -29.78 24.09
C ARG A 191 -40.62 -28.74 24.97
N THR A 192 -39.63 -27.99 24.47
CA THR A 192 -39.66 -26.58 23.97
C THR A 192 -40.16 -25.46 24.90
N PHE A 193 -39.39 -24.36 24.91
CA PHE A 193 -39.71 -22.96 25.27
C PHE A 193 -39.96 -22.55 26.74
N GLY A 194 -39.00 -21.79 27.28
CA GLY A 194 -39.20 -20.33 27.32
C GLY A 194 -39.24 -19.63 28.69
N LEU A 195 -38.65 -18.42 28.67
CA LEU A 195 -38.81 -17.27 29.58
C LEU A 195 -37.84 -17.11 30.77
N SER A 196 -37.41 -15.85 30.86
CA SER A 196 -36.57 -15.22 31.88
C SER A 196 -37.37 -14.73 33.09
N LEU A 197 -36.75 -14.70 34.28
CA LEU A 197 -36.73 -13.52 35.15
C LEU A 197 -35.73 -13.68 36.32
N SER A 198 -35.30 -12.51 36.85
CA SER A 198 -34.47 -12.27 38.05
C SER A 198 -35.01 -12.95 39.32
N SER A 199 -34.24 -13.21 40.39
CA SER A 199 -33.44 -12.21 41.13
C SER A 199 -32.57 -12.80 42.27
N ASP A 200 -31.44 -12.12 42.53
CA ASP A 200 -30.81 -11.77 43.83
C ASP A 200 -30.43 -12.78 44.95
N SER A 201 -29.37 -12.36 45.67
CA SER A 201 -28.92 -12.78 47.02
C SER A 201 -28.21 -14.15 47.10
N SER A 202 -26.91 -14.24 47.43
CA SER A 202 -26.24 -14.03 48.74
C SER A 202 -26.71 -15.04 49.82
N ALA A 203 -25.87 -15.66 50.66
CA ALA A 203 -24.41 -15.72 50.74
C ALA A 203 -24.00 -16.92 51.64
N LEU A 204 -22.70 -17.25 51.60
CA LEU A 204 -21.88 -17.96 52.61
C LEU A 204 -22.55 -18.55 53.88
N GLY A 205 -22.30 -19.85 54.08
CA GLY A 205 -22.43 -20.58 55.36
C GLY A 205 -22.08 -22.06 55.13
N ALA A 206 -20.82 -22.50 55.19
CA ALA A 206 -19.93 -22.69 56.35
C ALA A 206 -20.11 -24.06 57.04
N VAL A 207 -18.97 -24.67 57.42
CA VAL A 207 -18.75 -25.82 58.35
C VAL A 207 -19.45 -27.16 58.04
N ALA A 208 -18.90 -28.34 58.38
CA ALA A 208 -17.53 -28.76 58.73
C ALA A 208 -17.47 -30.31 58.76
N SER A 209 -16.27 -30.84 59.03
CA SER A 209 -15.99 -32.16 59.61
C SER A 209 -16.12 -33.39 58.71
N ASP A 210 -15.44 -34.52 58.94
CA ASP A 210 -14.12 -34.89 59.50
C ASP A 210 -14.14 -36.43 59.54
N SER A 211 -13.09 -37.13 59.08
CA SER A 211 -12.78 -38.54 59.46
C SER A 211 -11.53 -39.06 58.73
N GLU A 212 -10.40 -39.08 59.43
CA GLU A 212 -9.62 -40.27 59.84
C GLU A 212 -9.83 -41.61 59.06
N GLN A 213 -8.85 -42.50 58.82
CA GLN A 213 -7.46 -42.73 59.29
C GLN A 213 -6.81 -43.77 58.30
N SER A 214 -5.57 -43.65 57.80
CA SER A 214 -4.26 -44.13 58.33
C SER A 214 -3.83 -45.60 58.01
N LYS A 215 -2.49 -45.84 57.96
CA LYS A 215 -1.67 -47.07 57.67
C LYS A 215 -1.16 -47.23 56.22
N THR A 216 0.15 -47.17 55.91
CA THR A 216 1.32 -48.07 56.22
C THR A 216 1.17 -49.47 55.59
N GLU A 217 2.16 -50.11 54.95
CA GLU A 217 3.62 -49.89 54.85
C GLU A 217 4.25 -50.71 53.67
N GLU A 218 5.59 -50.80 53.63
CA GLU A 218 6.45 -51.78 52.92
C GLU A 218 7.02 -51.49 51.52
N GLU A 219 8.31 -51.84 51.40
CA GLU A 219 9.22 -51.62 50.28
C GLU A 219 9.37 -52.85 49.38
N ARG A 220 9.82 -52.65 48.13
CA ARG A 220 10.51 -53.71 47.38
C ARG A 220 11.50 -53.13 46.37
N GLU A 221 12.78 -53.09 46.74
CA GLU A 221 13.86 -52.92 45.77
C GLU A 221 13.94 -54.15 44.84
N SER A 222 14.15 -53.92 43.55
CA SER A 222 14.74 -54.91 42.65
C SER A 222 15.80 -54.23 41.77
N ARG A 223 17.01 -54.79 41.79
CA ARG A 223 18.20 -54.18 41.16
C ARG A 223 18.38 -54.68 39.73
N GLY A 224 18.69 -53.75 38.82
CA GLY A 224 19.23 -54.04 37.49
C GLY A 224 20.33 -53.03 37.15
N LEU A 225 21.51 -53.52 36.76
CA LEU A 225 22.70 -52.73 36.38
C LEU A 225 22.84 -52.86 34.85
N PHE A 226 22.88 -51.82 34.01
CA PHE A 226 24.00 -50.92 33.67
C PHE A 226 23.55 -50.09 32.41
N PRO A 227 24.36 -49.20 31.80
CA PRO A 227 24.60 -47.82 32.24
C PRO A 227 24.22 -46.76 31.16
N GLY A 228 23.88 -45.53 31.55
CA GLY A 228 23.58 -44.49 30.54
C GLY A 228 23.30 -43.08 31.06
N SER A 229 24.35 -42.26 31.10
CA SER A 229 24.33 -40.78 31.13
C SER A 229 23.35 -40.08 32.09
N LEU A 230 23.88 -39.67 33.24
CA LEU A 230 23.26 -38.69 34.13
C LEU A 230 23.07 -37.33 33.42
N LYS A 231 21.87 -37.07 32.89
CA LYS A 231 21.29 -35.73 32.89
C LYS A 231 20.22 -35.69 33.97
N SER A 232 20.49 -34.93 35.03
CA SER A 232 19.58 -34.78 36.16
C SER A 232 18.23 -34.22 35.72
N LYS A 233 17.13 -34.85 36.17
CA LYS A 233 15.80 -34.24 36.11
C LYS A 233 15.78 -33.04 37.06
N LEU A 234 16.13 -31.85 36.57
CA LEU A 234 15.82 -30.60 37.26
C LEU A 234 14.29 -30.48 37.38
N GLY A 235 13.79 -30.04 38.54
CA GLY A 235 12.41 -30.27 38.94
C GLY A 235 11.37 -29.60 38.04
N LYS A 236 10.40 -30.38 37.54
CA LYS A 236 9.20 -29.90 36.82
C LYS A 236 8.26 -28.97 37.65
N ARG A 237 8.67 -28.56 38.85
CA ARG A 237 7.92 -27.67 39.74
C ARG A 237 8.65 -26.37 40.06
N ASP A 238 9.98 -26.34 39.91
CA ASP A 238 10.83 -25.26 40.40
C ASP A 238 10.95 -24.09 39.40
N TYR A 239 10.55 -24.29 38.14
CA TYR A 239 10.69 -23.27 37.09
C TYR A 239 9.79 -22.05 37.32
N LEU A 240 8.57 -22.26 37.87
CA LEU A 240 7.64 -21.18 38.20
C LEU A 240 8.13 -20.34 39.37
N GLU A 241 8.78 -20.97 40.35
CA GLU A 241 9.35 -20.29 41.52
C GLU A 241 10.56 -19.45 41.11
N LYS A 242 11.51 -20.04 40.36
CA LYS A 242 12.69 -19.34 39.82
C LYS A 242 12.33 -18.21 38.85
N ALA A 243 11.36 -18.44 37.97
CA ALA A 243 10.84 -17.36 37.12
C ALA A 243 10.16 -16.27 37.96
N GLY A 244 9.38 -16.63 38.98
CA GLY A 244 8.76 -15.68 39.91
C GLY A 244 9.77 -14.82 40.65
N GLU A 245 10.89 -15.39 41.10
CA GLU A 245 12.01 -14.64 41.71
C GLU A 245 12.64 -13.64 40.75
N LEU A 246 12.91 -14.05 39.49
CA LEU A 246 13.48 -13.18 38.47
C LEU A 246 12.53 -12.04 38.08
N ILE A 247 11.24 -12.31 37.92
CA ILE A 247 10.21 -11.29 37.65
C ILE A 247 10.08 -10.33 38.84
N LYS A 248 10.16 -10.82 40.08
CA LYS A 248 10.15 -9.97 41.28
C LYS A 248 11.39 -9.07 41.35
N LEU A 249 12.54 -9.57 40.94
CA LEU A 249 13.78 -8.79 40.86
C LEU A 249 13.72 -7.76 39.71
N ALA A 250 13.10 -8.10 38.57
CA ALA A 250 12.85 -7.18 37.46
C ALA A 250 11.95 -6.01 37.90
N LEU A 251 10.84 -6.29 38.61
CA LEU A 251 9.94 -5.27 39.16
C LEU A 251 10.66 -4.37 40.18
N LYS A 252 11.49 -4.93 41.07
CA LYS A 252 12.32 -4.14 41.99
C LYS A 252 13.31 -3.24 41.22
N LYS A 253 13.80 -3.69 40.05
CA LYS A 253 14.69 -2.91 39.20
C LYS A 253 13.98 -1.82 38.42
N GLU A 254 12.70 -2.00 38.06
CA GLU A 254 11.86 -0.89 37.61
C GLU A 254 11.66 0.16 38.74
N GLU A 255 11.43 -0.26 39.99
CA GLU A 255 11.30 0.65 41.15
C GLU A 255 12.61 1.40 41.48
N GLU A 256 13.77 0.88 41.04
CA GLU A 256 15.10 1.48 41.19
C GLU A 256 15.52 2.34 39.97
N ASP A 257 14.64 2.56 38.98
CA ASP A 257 14.92 3.21 37.68
C ASP A 257 16.06 2.54 36.85
N ASP A 258 16.41 1.29 37.19
CA ASP A 258 17.49 0.49 36.57
C ASP A 258 16.91 -0.39 35.44
N TYR A 259 16.42 0.27 34.40
CA TYR A 259 15.65 -0.34 33.31
C TYR A 259 16.46 -1.33 32.45
N GLU A 260 17.77 -1.15 32.35
CA GLU A 260 18.67 -2.07 31.64
C GLU A 260 18.73 -3.43 32.36
N ALA A 261 18.99 -3.42 33.67
CA ALA A 261 18.95 -4.65 34.47
C ALA A 261 17.54 -5.23 34.56
N ALA A 262 16.49 -4.39 34.65
CA ALA A 262 15.10 -4.85 34.67
C ALA A 262 14.75 -5.66 33.41
N SER A 263 15.07 -5.13 32.22
CA SER A 263 14.83 -5.81 30.94
C SER A 263 15.51 -7.19 30.88
N ASP A 264 16.74 -7.28 31.39
CA ASP A 264 17.50 -8.54 31.41
C ASP A 264 16.96 -9.57 32.40
N PHE A 265 16.39 -9.14 33.54
CA PHE A 265 15.69 -10.04 34.46
C PHE A 265 14.33 -10.50 33.89
N TYR A 266 13.60 -9.64 33.17
CA TYR A 266 12.40 -10.08 32.44
C TYR A 266 12.72 -11.13 31.39
N ARG A 267 13.78 -10.92 30.58
CA ARG A 267 14.26 -11.86 29.56
C ARG A 267 14.52 -13.25 30.17
N LYS A 268 15.38 -13.30 31.19
CA LYS A 268 15.74 -14.54 31.91
C LYS A 268 14.53 -15.22 32.58
N GLY A 269 13.59 -14.44 33.10
CA GLY A 269 12.33 -14.96 33.65
C GLY A 269 11.43 -15.59 32.59
N VAL A 270 11.28 -14.93 31.43
CA VAL A 270 10.54 -15.43 30.28
C VAL A 270 11.15 -16.71 29.71
N ASP A 271 12.47 -16.78 29.56
CA ASP A 271 13.16 -17.95 29.02
C ASP A 271 12.89 -19.20 29.87
N LEU A 272 12.93 -19.08 31.21
CA LEU A 272 12.57 -20.18 32.12
C LEU A 272 11.10 -20.58 32.07
N LEU A 273 10.19 -19.62 31.83
CA LEU A 273 8.77 -19.93 31.61
C LEU A 273 8.56 -20.70 30.29
N LEU A 274 9.26 -20.30 29.22
CA LEU A 274 9.20 -20.95 27.90
C LEU A 274 9.83 -22.35 27.91
N GLU A 275 10.92 -22.56 28.64
CA GLU A 275 11.52 -23.89 28.82
C GLU A 275 10.61 -24.80 29.66
N GLY A 276 10.10 -24.29 30.80
CA GLY A 276 9.28 -25.08 31.72
C GLY A 276 7.88 -25.43 31.19
N VAL A 277 7.24 -24.54 30.41
CA VAL A 277 5.87 -24.73 29.90
C VAL A 277 5.77 -25.87 28.87
N GLN A 278 6.87 -26.26 28.22
CA GLN A 278 6.93 -27.44 27.36
C GLN A 278 6.75 -28.75 28.15
N GLY A 279 7.14 -28.75 29.43
CA GLY A 279 7.07 -29.90 30.33
C GLY A 279 5.75 -30.08 31.08
N GLU A 280 4.82 -29.11 30.98
CA GLU A 280 3.54 -29.07 31.73
C GLU A 280 2.50 -30.06 31.19
N SER A 281 2.03 -30.97 32.05
CA SER A 281 0.99 -31.95 31.71
C SER A 281 -0.43 -31.38 31.72
N SER A 282 -0.68 -30.28 32.44
CA SER A 282 -2.02 -29.70 32.58
C SER A 282 -2.25 -28.62 31.51
N PRO A 283 -3.31 -28.73 30.67
CA PRO A 283 -3.57 -27.75 29.62
C PRO A 283 -3.93 -26.38 30.20
N THR A 284 -4.71 -26.33 31.29
CA THR A 284 -5.11 -25.07 31.94
C THR A 284 -3.93 -24.33 32.57
N ARG A 285 -2.98 -25.05 33.18
CA ARG A 285 -1.70 -24.47 33.65
C ARG A 285 -0.85 -23.97 32.48
N ARG A 286 -0.73 -24.76 31.41
CA ARG A 286 0.02 -24.39 30.20
C ARG A 286 -0.51 -23.08 29.59
N GLU A 287 -1.84 -22.94 29.52
CA GLU A 287 -2.53 -21.74 29.04
C GLU A 287 -2.25 -20.52 29.93
N ALA A 288 -2.30 -20.70 31.26
CA ALA A 288 -2.02 -19.63 32.22
C ALA A 288 -0.56 -19.15 32.17
N VAL A 289 0.39 -20.09 32.05
CA VAL A 289 1.83 -19.77 31.92
C VAL A 289 2.11 -19.03 30.61
N LYS A 290 1.56 -19.51 29.47
CA LYS A 290 1.68 -18.80 28.18
C LYS A 290 1.16 -17.35 28.27
N ARG A 291 -0.01 -17.13 28.89
CA ARG A 291 -0.59 -15.80 29.07
C ARG A 291 0.32 -14.88 29.87
N ARG A 292 0.82 -15.34 31.04
CA ARG A 292 1.78 -14.57 31.85
C ARG A 292 3.11 -14.31 31.13
N THR A 293 3.60 -15.28 30.36
CA THR A 293 4.82 -15.12 29.56
C THR A 293 4.67 -14.02 28.51
N ALA A 294 3.51 -13.94 27.84
CA ALA A 294 3.19 -12.87 26.89
C ALA A 294 3.10 -11.49 27.58
N GLU A 295 2.51 -11.41 28.78
CA GLU A 295 2.48 -10.17 29.58
C GLU A 295 3.90 -9.66 29.92
N TYR A 296 4.80 -10.56 30.35
CA TYR A 296 6.18 -10.19 30.67
C TYR A 296 7.02 -9.87 29.44
N LEU A 297 6.77 -10.53 28.30
CA LEU A 297 7.38 -10.16 27.01
C LEU A 297 7.00 -8.75 26.58
N MET A 298 5.72 -8.38 26.60
CA MET A 298 5.28 -7.01 26.28
C MET A 298 5.86 -5.98 27.25
N ARG A 299 6.06 -6.33 28.53
CA ARG A 299 6.71 -5.46 29.51
C ARG A 299 8.19 -5.24 29.18
N ALA A 300 8.93 -6.31 28.87
CA ALA A 300 10.33 -6.25 28.48
C ALA A 300 10.55 -5.44 27.19
N GLU A 301 9.67 -5.61 26.20
CA GLU A 301 9.67 -4.84 24.95
C GLU A 301 9.38 -3.35 25.20
N SER A 302 8.43 -3.05 26.09
CA SER A 302 8.10 -1.67 26.49
C SER A 302 9.28 -0.97 27.17
N LEU A 303 9.97 -1.66 28.10
CA LEU A 303 11.17 -1.13 28.76
C LEU A 303 12.33 -0.95 27.78
N SER A 304 12.58 -1.95 26.92
CA SER A 304 13.63 -1.90 25.91
C SER A 304 13.40 -0.70 24.98
N SER A 305 12.17 -0.48 24.52
CA SER A 305 11.78 0.62 23.64
C SER A 305 11.98 2.01 24.26
N LEU A 306 11.87 2.13 25.59
CA LEU A 306 12.10 3.38 26.32
C LEU A 306 13.59 3.71 26.50
N TYR A 307 14.47 2.71 26.42
CA TYR A 307 15.90 2.86 26.75
C TYR A 307 16.86 2.75 25.55
N VAL A 308 16.34 2.60 24.32
CA VAL A 308 17.18 2.67 23.10
C VAL A 308 17.75 4.07 22.92
N LYS A 309 18.97 4.29 23.43
CA LYS A 309 19.84 5.36 22.94
C LYS A 309 20.20 5.08 21.48
N PRO A 310 20.21 6.08 20.60
CA PRO A 310 20.68 5.89 19.23
C PRO A 310 22.20 5.68 19.24
N GLN A 311 22.63 4.42 19.17
CA GLN A 311 23.96 4.04 18.69
C GLN A 311 23.80 3.39 17.31
N LEU A 312 24.74 3.69 16.43
CA LEU A 312 24.79 3.18 15.07
C LEU A 312 25.14 1.69 15.05
N ASP A 313 24.63 1.02 14.01
CA ASP A 313 25.10 -0.23 13.40
C ASP A 313 25.25 -1.48 14.29
N ASP A 314 24.27 -2.38 14.19
CA ASP A 314 24.56 -3.80 13.95
C ASP A 314 23.45 -4.45 13.07
N VAL A 315 23.86 -5.25 12.09
CA VAL A 315 22.99 -5.88 11.08
C VAL A 315 22.85 -7.36 11.40
N SER A 316 21.88 -7.71 12.25
CA SER A 316 21.58 -9.13 12.54
C SER A 316 20.18 -9.39 13.14
N GLN A 317 19.11 -9.06 12.42
CA GLN A 317 17.76 -9.63 12.69
C GLN A 317 17.06 -10.15 11.42
N PRO A 318 16.32 -11.27 11.51
CA PRO A 318 15.69 -11.92 10.35
C PRO A 318 14.44 -11.15 9.85
N PRO A 319 14.03 -11.34 8.58
CA PRO A 319 12.87 -10.67 8.01
C PRO A 319 11.56 -11.19 8.65
N GLY A 320 10.96 -10.38 9.52
CA GLY A 320 9.81 -10.78 10.35
C GLY A 320 8.62 -9.84 10.24
N SER A 321 7.55 -10.32 9.57
CA SER A 321 6.14 -9.89 9.67
C SER A 321 5.78 -8.40 9.50
N LEU A 322 4.87 -8.14 8.55
CA LEU A 322 4.21 -6.84 8.37
C LEU A 322 3.50 -6.38 9.66
N SER A 323 4.20 -5.59 10.47
CA SER A 323 3.73 -5.15 11.79
C SER A 323 2.46 -4.31 11.66
N SER A 324 1.39 -4.81 12.29
CA SER A 324 0.01 -4.37 12.12
C SER A 324 -0.36 -3.06 12.83
N ARG A 325 0.60 -2.44 13.53
CA ARG A 325 0.45 -1.12 14.14
C ARG A 325 1.75 -0.33 13.95
N PRO A 326 1.67 0.98 13.64
CA PRO A 326 2.85 1.82 13.67
C PRO A 326 3.36 1.94 15.13
N PRO A 327 4.67 1.75 15.38
CA PRO A 327 5.31 2.37 16.53
C PRO A 327 5.07 3.87 16.45
N TRP A 328 4.78 4.49 17.58
CA TRP A 328 4.60 5.94 17.69
C TRP A 328 5.79 6.73 17.12
N ASN A 329 6.97 6.11 17.09
CA ASN A 329 8.27 6.66 16.65
C ASN A 329 8.34 7.08 15.17
N LEU A 330 7.44 6.59 14.29
CA LEU A 330 7.39 7.00 12.87
C LEU A 330 6.33 8.08 12.58
N ARG A 331 5.46 8.38 13.55
CA ARG A 331 4.35 9.33 13.37
C ARG A 331 4.79 10.73 13.78
N SER A 332 4.60 11.68 12.87
CA SER A 332 4.84 13.10 13.10
C SER A 332 3.54 13.92 13.02
N PRO A 333 3.44 15.02 13.78
CA PRO A 333 2.32 15.95 13.70
C PRO A 333 2.50 16.94 12.53
N ALA A 334 1.40 17.54 12.07
CA ALA A 334 1.36 18.41 10.89
C ALA A 334 2.37 19.57 10.92
N GLU A 335 2.72 20.08 12.11
CA GLU A 335 3.70 21.16 12.27
C GLU A 335 5.08 20.83 11.70
N GLU A 336 5.45 19.54 11.62
CA GLU A 336 6.76 19.15 11.06
C GLU A 336 6.85 19.41 9.54
N LEU A 337 5.71 19.55 8.82
CA LEU A 337 5.72 19.96 7.41
C LEU A 337 6.44 21.30 7.19
N LYS A 338 6.42 22.20 8.19
CA LYS A 338 7.08 23.52 8.15
C LYS A 338 8.61 23.42 8.18
N ALA A 339 9.18 22.29 8.59
CA ALA A 339 10.62 22.03 8.51
C ALA A 339 11.07 21.68 7.09
N PHE A 340 10.15 21.31 6.19
CA PHE A 340 10.47 20.89 4.83
C PHE A 340 10.31 22.03 3.82
N ARG A 341 11.43 22.46 3.24
CA ARG A 341 11.47 23.41 2.12
C ARG A 341 11.32 22.65 0.80
N VAL A 342 10.29 22.96 0.02
CA VAL A 342 10.13 22.41 -1.33
C VAL A 342 11.23 22.92 -2.26
N LEU A 343 11.95 21.99 -2.88
CA LEU A 343 12.97 22.23 -3.91
C LEU A 343 12.41 22.05 -5.32
N GLY A 344 11.60 21.01 -5.52
CA GLY A 344 11.16 20.55 -6.84
C GLY A 344 9.87 19.72 -6.79
N VAL A 345 9.32 19.47 -7.97
CA VAL A 345 8.27 18.47 -8.22
C VAL A 345 8.87 17.40 -9.14
N ILE A 346 8.71 16.13 -8.78
CA ILE A 346 9.09 14.98 -9.61
C ILE A 346 7.80 14.19 -9.86
N ASP A 347 7.23 14.33 -11.06
CA ASP A 347 5.92 13.79 -11.44
C ASP A 347 4.79 14.10 -10.45
N LYS A 348 4.42 13.12 -9.60
CA LYS A 348 3.35 13.18 -8.59
C LYS A 348 3.90 13.24 -7.14
N VAL A 349 5.17 13.60 -6.94
CA VAL A 349 5.77 13.77 -5.59
C VAL A 349 6.61 15.06 -5.49
N LEU A 350 6.80 15.55 -4.27
CA LEU A 350 7.61 16.73 -3.97
C LEU A 350 9.04 16.33 -3.59
N LEU A 351 10.04 16.95 -4.22
CA LEU A 351 11.42 16.93 -3.72
C LEU A 351 11.55 18.04 -2.67
N VAL A 352 11.85 17.64 -1.43
CA VAL A 352 11.94 18.54 -0.28
C VAL A 352 13.29 18.44 0.41
N MET A 353 13.62 19.46 1.20
CA MET A 353 14.80 19.50 2.05
C MET A 353 14.40 19.80 3.48
N ASP A 354 14.84 18.99 4.44
CA ASP A 354 14.67 19.29 5.85
C ASP A 354 15.64 20.42 6.24
N THR A 355 15.09 21.60 6.52
CA THR A 355 15.85 22.83 6.86
C THR A 355 16.63 22.76 8.17
N ARG A 356 16.52 21.66 8.94
CA ARG A 356 17.30 21.43 10.16
C ARG A 356 18.55 20.59 9.89
N THR A 357 18.50 19.69 8.91
CA THR A 357 19.58 18.74 8.59
C THR A 357 20.21 18.98 7.22
N GLU A 358 19.61 19.85 6.39
CA GLU A 358 19.92 20.09 4.97
C GLU A 358 19.88 18.83 4.10
N GLN A 359 19.26 17.74 4.58
CA GLN A 359 19.08 16.49 3.83
C GLN A 359 17.86 16.56 2.91
N THR A 360 17.94 15.90 1.76
CA THR A 360 16.86 15.84 0.76
C THR A 360 16.02 14.57 0.90
N PHE A 361 14.71 14.72 0.73
CA PHE A 361 13.72 13.65 0.84
C PHE A 361 12.66 13.80 -0.26
N ILE A 362 11.95 12.71 -0.51
CA ILE A 362 10.72 12.72 -1.31
C ILE A 362 9.53 12.81 -0.34
N LEU A 363 8.67 13.80 -0.54
CA LEU A 363 7.40 13.94 0.19
C LEU A 363 6.25 13.56 -0.76
N LYS A 364 5.56 12.45 -0.44
CA LYS A 364 4.37 11.97 -1.16
C LYS A 364 3.14 12.22 -0.30
N GLY A 365 2.22 13.08 -0.72
CA GLY A 365 0.92 13.25 -0.06
C GLY A 365 -0.05 12.15 -0.47
N LEU A 366 -0.93 11.77 0.46
CA LEU A 366 -2.04 10.85 0.28
C LEU A 366 -3.28 11.47 0.93
N ARG A 367 -4.28 11.84 0.13
CA ARG A 367 -5.53 12.43 0.61
C ARG A 367 -6.33 11.39 1.39
N LYS A 368 -6.91 11.79 2.52
CA LYS A 368 -7.80 10.92 3.28
C LYS A 368 -9.17 10.83 2.61
N SER A 369 -9.79 9.67 2.69
CA SER A 369 -11.19 9.48 2.31
C SER A 369 -12.13 10.07 3.36
N SER A 370 -13.26 10.61 2.91
CA SER A 370 -14.38 10.98 3.75
C SER A 370 -15.05 9.74 4.37
N GLU A 371 -15.04 8.62 3.65
CA GLU A 371 -15.44 7.31 4.16
C GLU A 371 -14.30 6.61 4.92
N TYR A 372 -14.36 6.62 6.25
CA TYR A 372 -13.45 5.83 7.09
C TYR A 372 -13.80 4.33 7.03
N SER A 373 -13.04 3.55 6.26
CA SER A 373 -13.24 2.11 6.13
C SER A 373 -12.77 1.37 7.40
N ARG A 374 -13.69 1.14 8.34
CA ARG A 374 -13.41 0.47 9.63
C ARG A 374 -12.81 -0.93 9.50
N ASN A 375 -12.97 -1.58 8.35
CA ASN A 375 -12.44 -2.92 8.07
C ASN A 375 -11.04 -2.90 7.44
N ARG A 376 -10.55 -1.75 6.95
CA ARG A 376 -9.22 -1.65 6.33
C ARG A 376 -8.11 -1.50 7.37
N LYS A 377 -7.03 -2.24 7.15
CA LYS A 377 -5.86 -2.30 8.02
C LYS A 377 -4.69 -1.58 7.36
N THR A 378 -4.16 -0.57 8.04
CA THR A 378 -2.94 0.14 7.63
C THR A 378 -1.75 -0.81 7.57
N ILE A 379 -1.02 -0.79 6.46
CA ILE A 379 0.19 -1.57 6.19
C ILE A 379 1.31 -0.57 5.84
N ILE A 380 2.35 -0.58 6.67
CA ILE A 380 3.56 0.23 6.49
C ILE A 380 4.73 -0.77 6.40
N PRO A 381 5.17 -1.16 5.19
CA PRO A 381 6.30 -2.07 5.05
C PRO A 381 7.58 -1.42 5.59
N ARG A 382 8.43 -2.23 6.24
CA ARG A 382 9.71 -1.82 6.81
C ARG A 382 10.79 -2.80 6.41
N CYS A 383 12.01 -2.29 6.24
CA CYS A 383 13.20 -3.10 5.98
C CYS A 383 13.03 -4.10 4.83
N VAL A 384 12.20 -3.75 3.81
CA VAL A 384 12.06 -4.53 2.59
C VAL A 384 13.27 -4.21 1.71
N PRO A 385 14.13 -5.19 1.38
CA PRO A 385 15.27 -4.96 0.50
C PRO A 385 14.84 -4.38 -0.84
N ASN A 386 15.66 -3.49 -1.41
CA ASN A 386 15.40 -2.82 -2.68
C ASN A 386 14.15 -1.91 -2.73
N MET A 387 13.47 -1.68 -1.60
CA MET A 387 12.38 -0.71 -1.47
C MET A 387 12.89 0.62 -0.88
N VAL A 388 12.40 1.74 -1.41
CA VAL A 388 12.68 3.09 -0.89
C VAL A 388 12.29 3.20 0.59
N CYS A 389 13.20 3.64 1.46
CA CYS A 389 12.93 3.71 2.90
C CYS A 389 11.96 4.84 3.29
N LEU A 390 10.89 4.49 4.02
CA LEU A 390 10.07 5.45 4.77
C LEU A 390 10.81 5.87 6.04
N HIS A 391 11.13 7.16 6.15
CA HIS A 391 11.79 7.74 7.32
C HIS A 391 10.79 8.09 8.43
N LYS A 392 9.62 8.62 8.05
CA LYS A 392 8.50 8.99 8.92
C LYS A 392 7.28 9.32 8.06
N TYR A 393 6.12 9.43 8.70
CA TYR A 393 4.92 9.94 8.06
C TYR A 393 4.27 11.03 8.92
N ILE A 394 3.77 12.07 8.26
CA ILE A 394 3.14 13.22 8.90
C ILE A 394 1.64 13.15 8.62
N ILE A 395 0.80 13.30 9.64
CA ILE A 395 -0.65 13.33 9.48
C ILE A 395 -1.15 14.76 9.67
N SER A 396 -1.79 15.32 8.64
CA SER A 396 -2.56 16.56 8.70
C SER A 396 -4.05 16.26 8.95
N GLU A 397 -4.92 17.25 8.79
CA GLU A 397 -6.38 17.05 8.89
C GLU A 397 -6.88 16.24 7.68
N GLU A 398 -6.59 16.70 6.46
CA GLU A 398 -7.08 16.10 5.21
C GLU A 398 -6.15 15.04 4.57
N SER A 399 -4.88 14.94 5.02
CA SER A 399 -3.86 14.15 4.31
C SER A 399 -2.92 13.35 5.22
N VAL A 400 -2.24 12.38 4.62
CA VAL A 400 -1.08 11.66 5.16
C VAL A 400 0.11 11.88 4.23
N PHE A 401 1.20 12.46 4.73
CA PHE A 401 2.42 12.69 3.97
C PHE A 401 3.49 11.66 4.34
N LEU A 402 4.05 10.98 3.34
CA LEU A 402 5.14 10.04 3.49
C LEU A 402 6.48 10.76 3.25
N VAL A 403 7.38 10.74 4.22
CA VAL A 403 8.77 11.22 4.07
C VAL A 403 9.64 10.03 3.67
N LEU A 404 9.94 9.95 2.39
CA LEU A 404 10.65 8.86 1.74
C LEU A 404 12.10 9.27 1.42
N GLN A 405 12.99 8.27 1.35
CA GLN A 405 14.36 8.46 0.88
C GLN A 405 14.38 9.06 -0.54
N HIS A 406 15.22 10.06 -0.77
CA HIS A 406 15.50 10.54 -2.13
C HIS A 406 16.54 9.64 -2.81
N VAL A 407 16.26 9.21 -4.03
CA VAL A 407 17.15 8.37 -4.86
C VAL A 407 17.48 9.14 -6.14
N GLU A 408 18.73 9.60 -6.25
CA GLU A 408 19.18 10.50 -7.33
C GLU A 408 19.26 9.82 -8.71
N GLY A 409 19.29 8.49 -8.75
CA GLY A 409 19.30 7.71 -10.00
C GLY A 409 18.03 7.86 -10.85
N GLY A 410 17.03 8.62 -10.39
CA GLY A 410 15.80 8.87 -11.13
C GLY A 410 14.93 7.62 -11.27
N LYS A 411 14.10 7.60 -12.31
CA LYS A 411 13.26 6.46 -12.64
C LYS A 411 14.00 5.57 -13.64
N LEU A 412 13.86 4.25 -13.51
CA LEU A 412 14.36 3.30 -14.53
C LEU A 412 13.86 3.66 -15.95
N TRP A 413 12.73 4.37 -16.04
CA TRP A 413 12.05 4.77 -17.28
C TRP A 413 12.58 6.02 -17.93
N SER A 414 13.37 6.80 -17.20
CA SER A 414 14.27 7.78 -17.79
C SER A 414 15.34 7.12 -18.68
N TYR A 415 15.58 5.81 -18.51
CA TYR A 415 16.55 5.04 -19.29
C TYR A 415 15.91 4.04 -20.27
N ILE A 416 14.70 3.52 -19.99
CA ILE A 416 14.11 2.39 -20.76
C ILE A 416 12.62 2.57 -21.19
N ARG A 417 11.90 3.65 -20.82
CA ARG A 417 10.43 3.88 -21.04
C ARG A 417 9.47 2.76 -20.49
N HIS A 418 8.90 2.96 -19.27
CA HIS A 418 7.86 2.17 -18.49
C HIS A 418 8.29 0.80 -17.87
N ILE A 419 8.04 0.38 -16.60
CA ILE A 419 7.02 0.69 -15.54
C ILE A 419 7.58 0.88 -14.07
N GLN A 420 7.09 1.88 -13.33
CA GLN A 420 7.31 2.24 -11.89
C GLN A 420 7.21 1.22 -10.70
N LEU A 421 8.27 0.56 -10.19
CA LEU A 421 8.25 0.05 -8.80
C LEU A 421 8.57 1.17 -7.79
N THR A 422 7.65 1.45 -6.86
CA THR A 422 7.74 2.56 -5.89
C THR A 422 7.43 2.08 -4.46
N TYR A 423 7.54 2.96 -3.46
CA TYR A 423 7.15 2.63 -2.09
C TYR A 423 5.65 2.30 -2.00
N PHE A 424 5.34 1.08 -1.56
CA PHE A 424 3.99 0.62 -1.27
C PHE A 424 3.60 0.93 0.18
N SER A 425 2.35 1.34 0.41
CA SER A 425 1.73 1.34 1.73
C SER A 425 0.23 1.46 1.59
N ARG A 426 -0.53 0.83 2.48
CA ARG A 426 -1.98 0.98 2.57
C ARG A 426 -2.35 1.70 3.86
N TRP A 427 -3.33 2.61 3.81
CA TRP A 427 -3.79 3.36 4.97
C TRP A 427 -5.30 3.16 5.14
N SER A 428 -5.76 2.95 6.37
CA SER A 428 -7.20 2.79 6.67
C SER A 428 -8.03 4.06 6.42
N GLU A 429 -7.34 5.20 6.35
CA GLU A 429 -7.89 6.55 6.22
C GLU A 429 -7.81 7.10 4.78
N VAL A 430 -7.25 6.37 3.82
CA VAL A 430 -7.01 6.81 2.43
C VAL A 430 -7.83 5.94 1.48
N GLU A 431 -8.39 6.54 0.44
CA GLU A 431 -9.11 5.79 -0.59
C GLU A 431 -8.14 4.89 -1.38
N ASP A 432 -8.56 3.64 -1.60
CA ASP A 432 -7.80 2.64 -2.34
C ASP A 432 -8.42 2.55 -3.74
N SER A 433 -8.02 3.47 -4.61
CA SER A 433 -8.46 3.54 -6.01
C SER A 433 -7.40 2.93 -6.92
N CYS A 434 -7.79 1.98 -7.76
CA CYS A 434 -6.89 1.45 -8.80
C CYS A 434 -6.53 2.56 -9.79
N ASP A 435 -5.25 2.69 -10.13
CA ASP A 435 -4.79 3.67 -11.12
C ASP A 435 -5.36 3.30 -12.50
N SER A 436 -6.24 4.14 -13.05
CA SER A 436 -6.98 3.86 -14.29
C SER A 436 -6.06 3.60 -15.48
N ASP A 437 -4.93 4.30 -15.51
CA ASP A 437 -3.87 4.19 -16.51
C ASP A 437 -3.12 2.85 -16.42
N ALA A 438 -3.06 2.24 -15.22
CA ALA A 438 -2.52 0.92 -15.00
C ALA A 438 -3.50 -0.21 -15.35
N VAL A 439 -4.81 0.01 -15.11
CA VAL A 439 -5.88 -0.90 -15.54
C VAL A 439 -6.00 -0.92 -17.07
N GLU A 440 -6.07 0.24 -17.73
CA GLU A 440 -6.19 0.35 -19.18
C GLU A 440 -5.01 -0.31 -19.92
N ARG A 441 -3.80 -0.23 -19.36
CA ARG A 441 -2.58 -0.85 -19.93
C ARG A 441 -2.35 -2.31 -19.51
N MET A 442 -3.27 -2.90 -18.75
CA MET A 442 -3.20 -4.28 -18.23
C MET A 442 -1.99 -4.57 -17.31
N TYR A 443 -1.47 -3.56 -16.59
CA TYR A 443 -0.53 -3.83 -15.50
C TYR A 443 -1.25 -4.36 -14.26
N CYS A 444 -2.51 -3.97 -14.03
CA CYS A 444 -3.36 -4.58 -13.01
C CYS A 444 -3.85 -5.96 -13.46
N ALA A 445 -3.94 -6.91 -12.52
CA ALA A 445 -4.43 -8.25 -12.78
C ALA A 445 -5.95 -8.28 -13.04
N PRO A 446 -6.49 -9.27 -13.78
CA PRO A 446 -7.92 -9.34 -14.12
C PRO A 446 -8.87 -9.38 -12.91
N GLU A 447 -8.40 -9.86 -11.76
CA GLU A 447 -9.17 -9.90 -10.50
C GLU A 447 -9.18 -8.58 -9.72
N VAL A 448 -8.32 -7.61 -10.05
CA VAL A 448 -8.20 -6.33 -9.34
C VAL A 448 -9.41 -5.45 -9.67
N GLY A 449 -10.12 -4.99 -8.64
CA GLY A 449 -11.40 -4.27 -8.79
C GLY A 449 -12.58 -5.14 -9.26
N ALA A 450 -12.44 -6.47 -9.30
CA ALA A 450 -13.55 -7.39 -9.54
C ALA A 450 -14.33 -7.70 -8.24
N ILE A 451 -15.40 -8.50 -8.34
CA ILE A 451 -16.19 -8.97 -7.18
C ILE A 451 -15.43 -10.05 -6.39
N THR A 452 -14.44 -10.70 -7.01
CA THR A 452 -13.58 -11.72 -6.40
C THR A 452 -12.59 -11.12 -5.40
N GLU A 453 -12.21 -11.88 -4.37
CA GLU A 453 -11.18 -11.44 -3.41
C GLU A 453 -9.82 -11.27 -4.12
N GLU A 454 -9.21 -10.10 -3.91
CA GLU A 454 -7.84 -9.83 -4.35
C GLU A 454 -6.84 -10.67 -3.53
N THR A 455 -5.88 -11.29 -4.22
CA THR A 455 -4.85 -12.15 -3.62
C THR A 455 -3.46 -11.64 -3.98
N GLU A 456 -2.42 -12.07 -3.25
CA GLU A 456 -1.01 -11.74 -3.54
C GLU A 456 -0.58 -12.16 -4.97
N ALA A 457 -1.36 -12.99 -5.66
CA ALA A 457 -1.13 -13.34 -7.06
C ALA A 457 -1.27 -12.14 -8.03
N CYS A 458 -1.96 -11.06 -7.66
CA CYS A 458 -2.12 -9.89 -8.53
C CYS A 458 -0.81 -9.13 -8.78
N ASP A 459 0.10 -9.14 -7.80
CA ASP A 459 1.45 -8.59 -7.94
C ASP A 459 2.29 -9.38 -8.96
N TRP A 460 2.09 -10.71 -9.05
CA TRP A 460 2.78 -11.56 -10.02
C TRP A 460 2.32 -11.33 -11.47
N TRP A 461 1.05 -10.98 -11.68
CA TRP A 461 0.58 -10.49 -12.98
C TRP A 461 1.30 -9.18 -13.35
N SER A 462 1.35 -8.24 -12.41
CA SER A 462 2.02 -6.95 -12.61
C SER A 462 3.49 -7.16 -13.00
N LEU A 463 4.21 -8.06 -12.31
CA LEU A 463 5.56 -8.48 -12.66
C LEU A 463 5.65 -9.07 -14.08
N GLY A 464 4.70 -9.93 -14.46
CA GLY A 464 4.62 -10.52 -15.80
C GLY A 464 4.44 -9.47 -16.90
N ALA A 465 3.58 -8.48 -16.67
CA ALA A 465 3.33 -7.38 -17.59
C ALA A 465 4.57 -6.47 -17.75
N VAL A 466 5.24 -6.15 -16.63
CA VAL A 466 6.51 -5.40 -16.64
C VAL A 466 7.60 -6.16 -17.41
N LEU A 467 7.74 -7.47 -17.17
CA LEU A 467 8.77 -8.28 -17.83
C LEU A 467 8.50 -8.46 -19.32
N PHE A 468 7.22 -8.58 -19.73
CA PHE A 468 6.83 -8.60 -21.14
C PHE A 468 7.26 -7.32 -21.86
N GLU A 469 6.98 -6.15 -21.29
CA GLU A 469 7.33 -4.88 -21.93
C GLU A 469 8.85 -4.67 -22.00
N LEU A 470 9.56 -4.97 -20.92
CA LEU A 470 11.03 -4.91 -20.87
C LEU A 470 11.72 -5.79 -21.93
N LEU A 471 11.16 -6.96 -22.25
CA LEU A 471 11.76 -7.91 -23.19
C LEU A 471 11.27 -7.75 -24.63
N THR A 472 10.13 -7.11 -24.86
CA THR A 472 9.53 -6.95 -26.20
C THR A 472 9.53 -5.51 -26.73
N GLY A 473 9.71 -4.52 -25.87
CA GLY A 473 9.59 -3.10 -26.19
C GLY A 473 8.15 -2.67 -26.55
N LYS A 474 7.14 -3.43 -26.11
CA LYS A 474 5.71 -3.17 -26.33
C LYS A 474 4.89 -3.51 -25.10
N THR A 475 3.83 -2.76 -24.87
CA THR A 475 2.86 -3.05 -23.82
C THR A 475 2.02 -4.28 -24.16
N LEU A 476 1.38 -4.88 -23.14
CA LEU A 476 0.38 -5.95 -23.35
C LEU A 476 -0.81 -5.43 -24.17
N VAL A 477 -1.27 -4.20 -23.94
CA VAL A 477 -2.45 -3.64 -24.64
C VAL A 477 -2.21 -3.37 -26.13
N GLU A 478 -0.99 -3.02 -26.53
CA GLU A 478 -0.62 -2.92 -27.95
C GLU A 478 -0.60 -4.29 -28.66
N CYS A 479 -0.28 -5.37 -27.94
CA CYS A 479 -0.21 -6.73 -28.48
C CYS A 479 -1.55 -7.46 -28.42
N HIS A 480 -2.37 -7.15 -27.41
CA HIS A 480 -3.64 -7.80 -27.09
C HIS A 480 -4.74 -6.76 -26.80
N PRO A 481 -5.16 -5.94 -27.79
CA PRO A 481 -6.12 -4.85 -27.58
C PRO A 481 -7.55 -5.30 -27.24
N ALA A 482 -7.84 -6.60 -27.40
CA ALA A 482 -9.10 -7.22 -26.96
C ALA A 482 -9.03 -7.76 -25.51
N GLY A 483 -7.91 -7.53 -24.81
CA GLY A 483 -7.63 -8.10 -23.50
C GLY A 483 -7.08 -9.53 -23.53
N ILE A 484 -6.69 -10.02 -22.36
CA ILE A 484 -6.24 -11.39 -22.12
C ILE A 484 -7.36 -12.14 -21.40
N ASN A 485 -7.65 -13.36 -21.83
CA ASN A 485 -8.59 -14.29 -21.20
C ASN A 485 -7.96 -15.69 -21.08
N THR A 486 -8.69 -16.65 -20.50
CA THR A 486 -8.27 -18.06 -20.28
C THR A 486 -7.84 -18.82 -21.54
N HIS A 487 -8.10 -18.29 -22.73
CA HIS A 487 -7.76 -18.90 -24.02
C HIS A 487 -6.87 -18.00 -24.89
N THR A 488 -6.43 -16.85 -24.39
CA THR A 488 -5.54 -15.95 -25.12
C THR A 488 -4.12 -16.51 -25.15
N THR A 489 -3.63 -16.82 -26.35
CA THR A 489 -2.21 -17.16 -26.57
C THR A 489 -1.37 -15.87 -26.59
N LEU A 490 -0.39 -15.77 -25.69
CA LEU A 490 0.54 -14.65 -25.65
C LEU A 490 1.55 -14.73 -26.81
N ASN A 491 1.39 -13.84 -27.78
CA ASN A 491 2.30 -13.74 -28.92
C ASN A 491 3.55 -12.97 -28.50
N MET A 492 4.71 -13.64 -28.53
CA MET A 492 5.99 -13.07 -28.13
C MET A 492 6.99 -13.14 -29.30
N PRO A 493 7.81 -12.10 -29.53
CA PRO A 493 8.84 -12.11 -30.57
C PRO A 493 9.82 -13.29 -30.45
N GLU A 494 10.37 -13.72 -31.58
CA GLU A 494 11.37 -14.81 -31.66
C GLU A 494 12.69 -14.46 -30.96
N CYS A 495 12.99 -13.17 -30.74
CA CYS A 495 14.19 -12.73 -30.01
C CYS A 495 14.11 -12.95 -28.49
N VAL A 496 12.93 -13.32 -27.95
CA VAL A 496 12.76 -13.66 -26.54
C VAL A 496 13.11 -15.14 -26.34
N SER A 497 13.96 -15.45 -25.35
CA SER A 497 14.35 -16.81 -25.00
C SER A 497 13.18 -17.66 -24.50
N GLU A 498 13.25 -18.98 -24.65
CA GLU A 498 12.17 -19.89 -24.22
C GLU A 498 11.94 -19.83 -22.70
N GLU A 499 12.98 -19.64 -21.91
CA GLU A 499 12.88 -19.50 -20.45
C GLU A 499 12.11 -18.23 -20.08
N ALA A 500 12.34 -17.11 -20.79
CA ALA A 500 11.62 -15.87 -20.56
C ALA A 500 10.16 -15.94 -21.05
N ARG A 501 9.94 -16.58 -22.20
CA ARG A 501 8.59 -16.86 -22.74
C ARG A 501 7.78 -17.71 -21.78
N SER A 502 8.38 -18.78 -21.26
CA SER A 502 7.76 -19.67 -20.27
C SER A 502 7.44 -18.96 -18.96
N LEU A 503 8.35 -18.12 -18.44
CA LEU A 503 8.12 -17.34 -17.23
C LEU A 503 6.92 -16.39 -17.39
N ILE A 504 6.93 -15.59 -18.47
CA ILE A 504 5.86 -14.61 -18.73
C ILE A 504 4.52 -15.31 -18.95
N GLN A 505 4.48 -16.44 -19.65
CA GLN A 505 3.26 -17.24 -19.82
C GLN A 505 2.69 -17.77 -18.50
N GLN A 506 3.52 -18.10 -17.52
CA GLN A 506 3.04 -18.59 -16.22
C GLN A 506 2.69 -17.44 -15.25
N LEU A 507 3.32 -16.27 -15.38
CA LEU A 507 2.97 -15.05 -14.61
C LEU A 507 1.69 -14.37 -15.13
N LEU A 508 1.42 -14.43 -16.43
CA LEU A 508 0.24 -13.82 -17.07
C LEU A 508 -0.92 -14.81 -17.26
N GLN A 509 -1.08 -15.76 -16.33
CA GLN A 509 -2.26 -16.61 -16.28
C GLN A 509 -3.47 -15.81 -15.80
N PHE A 510 -4.58 -15.92 -16.55
CA PHE A 510 -5.82 -15.21 -16.25
C PHE A 510 -6.43 -15.67 -14.92
N ASN A 511 -6.46 -16.98 -14.67
CA ASN A 511 -6.89 -17.52 -13.39
C ASN A 511 -5.78 -17.29 -12.34
N PRO A 512 -6.02 -16.52 -11.25
CA PRO A 512 -4.99 -16.26 -10.25
C PRO A 512 -4.49 -17.52 -9.54
N VAL A 513 -5.30 -18.58 -9.45
CA VAL A 513 -4.92 -19.86 -8.80
C VAL A 513 -3.94 -20.67 -9.66
N GLU A 514 -3.95 -20.48 -10.97
CA GLU A 514 -3.03 -21.14 -11.94
C GLU A 514 -1.75 -20.33 -12.18
N ARG A 515 -1.65 -19.12 -11.59
CA ARG A 515 -0.56 -18.18 -11.80
C ARG A 515 0.67 -18.59 -11.00
N LEU A 516 1.86 -18.49 -11.61
CA LEU A 516 3.13 -18.75 -10.93
C LEU A 516 3.25 -17.84 -9.70
N GLY A 517 3.59 -18.43 -8.55
CA GLY A 517 3.66 -17.72 -7.28
C GLY A 517 2.37 -17.69 -6.45
N ALA A 518 1.25 -18.24 -6.96
CA ALA A 518 0.02 -18.47 -6.17
C ALA A 518 -0.01 -19.84 -5.45
N GLY A 519 0.96 -20.72 -5.74
CA GLY A 519 1.10 -22.04 -5.13
C GLY A 519 1.56 -21.99 -3.66
N VAL A 520 1.59 -23.17 -3.01
CA VAL A 520 1.97 -23.29 -1.58
C VAL A 520 3.41 -22.84 -1.30
N ALA A 521 4.31 -22.90 -2.28
CA ALA A 521 5.69 -22.40 -2.17
C ALA A 521 5.82 -20.90 -2.51
N GLY A 522 4.76 -20.28 -3.04
CA GLY A 522 4.69 -18.85 -3.34
C GLY A 522 5.86 -18.36 -4.18
N VAL A 523 6.55 -17.33 -3.70
CA VAL A 523 7.70 -16.71 -4.38
C VAL A 523 8.85 -17.68 -4.69
N GLU A 524 8.99 -18.80 -3.99
CA GLU A 524 10.05 -19.78 -4.27
C GLU A 524 9.82 -20.54 -5.60
N ASP A 525 8.57 -20.70 -6.04
CA ASP A 525 8.25 -21.23 -7.38
C ASP A 525 8.76 -20.28 -8.47
N ILE A 526 8.69 -18.96 -8.24
CA ILE A 526 9.22 -17.94 -9.15
C ILE A 526 10.76 -17.95 -9.14
N LYS A 527 11.39 -17.93 -7.97
CA LYS A 527 12.86 -17.89 -7.83
C LYS A 527 13.55 -19.12 -8.43
N SER A 528 12.89 -20.28 -8.39
CA SER A 528 13.39 -21.54 -8.96
C SER A 528 13.17 -21.69 -10.46
N HIS A 529 12.45 -20.75 -11.09
CA HIS A 529 12.17 -20.80 -12.53
C HIS A 529 13.48 -20.70 -13.35
N PRO A 530 13.67 -21.50 -14.43
CA PRO A 530 14.93 -21.55 -15.20
C PRO A 530 15.46 -20.19 -15.70
N PHE A 531 14.58 -19.22 -15.94
CA PHE A 531 14.96 -17.83 -16.27
C PHE A 531 15.91 -17.19 -15.24
N PHE A 532 15.78 -17.54 -13.96
CA PHE A 532 16.60 -17.01 -12.87
C PHE A 532 17.80 -17.89 -12.49
N THR A 533 18.09 -18.95 -13.26
CA THR A 533 19.30 -19.79 -13.07
C THR A 533 20.62 -19.00 -12.90
N PRO A 534 20.89 -17.88 -13.63
CA PRO A 534 22.13 -17.14 -13.45
C PRO A 534 22.13 -16.17 -12.25
N VAL A 535 21.06 -16.08 -11.46
CA VAL A 535 20.91 -15.13 -10.35
C VAL A 535 21.31 -15.78 -9.02
N ASP A 536 22.35 -15.26 -8.36
CA ASP A 536 22.60 -15.56 -6.95
C ASP A 536 21.68 -14.71 -6.05
N TRP A 537 20.59 -15.32 -5.62
CA TRP A 537 19.62 -14.71 -4.71
C TRP A 537 20.19 -14.39 -3.32
N ALA A 538 21.28 -15.03 -2.88
CA ALA A 538 21.93 -14.75 -1.61
C ALA A 538 22.91 -13.57 -1.71
N GLU A 539 23.53 -13.35 -2.88
CA GLU A 539 24.29 -12.13 -3.16
C GLU A 539 23.37 -10.91 -3.27
N LEU A 540 22.22 -11.04 -3.97
CA LEU A 540 21.26 -9.95 -4.19
C LEU A 540 20.50 -9.49 -2.92
N MET A 541 20.60 -10.24 -1.83
CA MET A 541 19.94 -9.98 -0.54
C MET A 541 20.92 -9.55 0.57
N ARG A 542 22.20 -9.33 0.24
CA ARG A 542 23.25 -8.81 1.13
C ARG A 542 23.42 -7.30 0.97
#